data_AF-A0A3D0NC58-F1
#
_entry.id   AF-A0A3D0NC58-F1
#
_cell.length_a   1.000
_cell.length_b   1.000
_cell.length_c   1.000
_cell.angle_alpha   90.00
_cell.angle_beta   90.00
_cell.angle_gamma   90.00
#
_symmetry.space_group_name_H-M   'P 1'
#
loop_
_entity.id
_entity.type
_entity.pdbx_description
1 polymer ?
#
loop_
_entity_poly.entity_id
_entity_poly.type
_entity_poly.pdbx_seq_one_letter_code
_entity_poly.pdbx_strand_id
1 'polypeptide(L)'
;MRNKSLLLGIGVGLLFGLGMVAGTVIGLKSEQNAATFEIDGMVLKAAGSDSSDNFSLATGAISDQAEGAFFLDALTGDLQCIIPYARTGQIGGHFKTNVFNDLQVQRTKKPRLLMVTGDVQFVGNNRPGNSLVYIVDATTGNFAAYYVPWNRQMESTGRPQNGILVALKVGQARNITLGQ
;
A
#
# COMPACT_ATOMS: atom_id res chain seq x y z
N MET A 1 23.63 -37.57 -74.83
CA MET A 1 24.04 -36.26 -74.27
C MET A 1 23.55 -36.20 -72.83
N ARG A 2 24.44 -35.94 -71.87
CA ARG A 2 24.24 -36.22 -70.44
C ARG A 2 23.59 -35.00 -69.76
N ASN A 3 22.38 -35.16 -69.19
CA ASN A 3 21.55 -34.10 -68.59
C ASN A 3 22.14 -33.57 -67.26
N LYS A 4 23.31 -32.92 -67.34
CA LYS A 4 24.02 -32.36 -66.17
C LYS A 4 23.35 -31.10 -65.61
N SER A 5 22.57 -30.37 -66.41
CA SER A 5 21.91 -29.12 -66.01
C SER A 5 20.69 -29.33 -65.10
N LEU A 6 19.96 -30.44 -65.26
CA LEU A 6 18.75 -30.72 -64.49
C LEU A 6 19.07 -31.15 -63.04
N LEU A 7 20.16 -31.91 -62.85
CA LEU A 7 20.66 -32.28 -61.52
C LEU A 7 21.25 -31.09 -60.76
N LEU A 8 21.87 -30.14 -61.46
CA LEU A 8 22.42 -28.91 -60.87
C LEU A 8 21.31 -27.97 -60.38
N GLY A 9 20.21 -27.86 -61.12
CA GLY A 9 19.06 -27.03 -60.73
C GLY A 9 18.34 -27.55 -59.47
N ILE A 10 18.15 -28.87 -59.35
CA ILE A 10 17.51 -29.48 -58.17
C ILE A 10 18.40 -29.35 -56.93
N GLY A 11 19.72 -29.50 -57.07
CA GLY A 11 20.66 -29.35 -55.97
C GLY A 11 20.70 -27.94 -55.40
N VAL A 12 20.66 -26.92 -56.26
CA VAL A 12 20.64 -25.51 -55.84
C VAL A 12 19.29 -25.15 -55.20
N GLY A 13 18.17 -25.61 -55.77
CA GLY A 13 16.84 -25.37 -55.20
C GLY A 13 16.64 -25.97 -53.80
N LEU A 14 17.15 -27.18 -53.55
CA LEU A 14 17.10 -27.81 -52.22
C LEU A 14 17.95 -27.08 -51.19
N LEU A 15 19.10 -26.54 -51.57
CA LEU A 15 19.96 -25.76 -50.66
C LEU A 15 19.31 -24.45 -50.23
N PHE A 16 18.65 -23.73 -51.15
CA PHE A 16 17.90 -22.52 -50.80
C PHE A 16 16.66 -22.82 -49.94
N GLY A 17 15.95 -23.92 -50.21
CA GLY A 17 14.80 -24.35 -49.41
C GLY A 17 15.17 -24.71 -47.96
N LEU A 18 16.27 -25.47 -47.77
CA LEU A 18 16.77 -25.80 -46.43
C LEU A 18 17.30 -24.58 -45.67
N GLY A 19 17.95 -23.65 -46.37
CA GLY A 19 18.43 -22.39 -45.78
C GLY A 19 17.30 -21.49 -45.25
N MET A 20 16.19 -21.37 -45.99
CA MET A 20 15.03 -20.60 -45.55
C MET A 20 14.32 -21.24 -44.35
N VAL A 21 14.19 -22.57 -44.31
CA VAL A 21 13.58 -23.27 -43.17
C VAL A 21 14.47 -23.19 -41.92
N ALA A 22 15.79 -23.31 -42.07
CA ALA A 22 16.71 -23.11 -40.95
C ALA A 22 16.69 -21.65 -40.45
N GLY A 23 16.62 -20.68 -41.35
CA GLY A 23 16.53 -19.25 -41.03
C GLY A 23 15.26 -18.89 -40.25
N THR A 24 14.10 -19.45 -40.60
CA THR A 24 12.84 -19.20 -39.87
C THR A 24 12.82 -19.89 -38.49
N VAL A 25 13.38 -21.09 -38.37
CA VAL A 25 13.46 -21.80 -37.08
C VAL A 25 14.43 -21.11 -36.10
N ILE A 26 15.49 -20.47 -36.59
CA ILE A 26 16.43 -19.72 -35.75
C ILE A 26 15.89 -18.31 -35.44
N GLY A 27 15.25 -17.64 -36.41
CA GLY A 27 14.61 -16.34 -36.21
C GLY A 27 13.47 -16.36 -35.20
N LEU A 28 12.64 -17.41 -35.19
CA LEU A 28 11.57 -17.60 -34.20
C LEU A 28 12.08 -17.89 -32.78
N LYS A 29 13.36 -18.28 -32.63
CA LYS A 29 13.99 -18.54 -31.32
C LYS A 29 14.81 -17.35 -30.80
N SER A 30 14.91 -16.27 -31.58
CA SER A 30 15.78 -15.12 -31.28
C SER A 30 15.01 -13.83 -30.96
N GLU A 31 13.77 -13.92 -30.48
CA GLU A 31 13.03 -12.81 -29.86
C GLU A 31 12.80 -13.05 -28.36
N GLN A 32 13.81 -13.57 -27.66
CA GLN A 32 13.68 -13.89 -26.23
C GLN A 32 14.76 -13.26 -25.35
N ASN A 33 15.22 -12.06 -25.70
CA ASN A 33 15.94 -11.17 -24.77
C ASN A 33 15.69 -9.69 -25.09
N ALA A 34 14.43 -9.32 -25.33
CA ALA A 34 14.02 -8.01 -24.85
C ALA A 34 13.86 -8.18 -23.34
N ALA A 35 14.80 -7.63 -22.57
CA ALA A 35 14.62 -7.49 -21.14
C ALA A 35 13.30 -6.74 -20.93
N THR A 36 12.23 -7.48 -20.67
CA THR A 36 10.99 -6.91 -20.20
C THR A 36 11.37 -6.27 -18.88
N PHE A 37 11.44 -4.94 -18.87
CA PHE A 37 11.39 -4.19 -17.63
C PHE A 37 10.00 -4.48 -17.05
N GLU A 38 9.92 -5.58 -16.32
CA GLU A 38 8.81 -5.87 -15.43
C GLU A 38 8.89 -4.76 -14.38
N ILE A 39 8.15 -3.68 -14.60
CA ILE A 39 7.77 -2.83 -13.48
C ILE A 39 6.90 -3.73 -12.64
N ASP A 40 7.52 -4.38 -11.67
CA ASP A 40 6.82 -4.96 -10.53
C ASP A 40 5.79 -3.91 -10.14
N GLY A 41 4.53 -4.28 -10.31
CA GLY A 41 3.39 -3.38 -10.30
C GLY A 41 3.27 -2.77 -8.92
N MET A 42 4.08 -1.75 -8.64
CA MET A 42 3.90 -0.86 -7.53
C MET A 42 2.62 -0.10 -7.87
N VAL A 43 1.49 -0.69 -7.46
CA VAL A 43 0.21 0.00 -7.39
C VAL A 43 0.50 1.24 -6.57
N LEU A 44 0.53 2.40 -7.25
CA LEU A 44 0.75 3.69 -6.61
C LEU A 44 -0.35 3.86 -5.56
N LYS A 45 -0.05 3.54 -4.30
CA LYS A 45 -0.91 3.87 -3.17
C LYS A 45 -0.59 5.31 -2.80
N ALA A 46 -1.44 6.23 -3.23
CA ALA A 46 -1.33 7.62 -2.85
C ALA A 46 -2.07 7.81 -1.52
N ALA A 47 -1.32 7.83 -0.42
CA ALA A 47 -1.83 8.35 0.84
C ALA A 47 -2.11 9.86 0.65
N GLY A 48 -3.38 10.22 0.53
CA GLY A 48 -3.86 11.60 0.55
C GLY A 48 -4.14 12.06 1.98
N SER A 49 -3.82 13.32 2.26
CA SER A 49 -4.21 14.01 3.50
C SER A 49 -4.75 15.40 3.19
N ASP A 50 -5.83 15.79 3.86
CA ASP A 50 -6.38 17.15 3.81
C ASP A 50 -6.88 17.56 5.20
N SER A 51 -6.91 18.85 5.48
CA SER A 51 -7.30 19.35 6.80
C SER A 51 -8.03 20.69 6.71
N SER A 52 -8.96 20.86 7.64
CA SER A 52 -9.69 22.10 7.93
C SER A 52 -9.57 22.42 9.42
N ASP A 53 -10.18 23.53 9.86
CA ASP A 53 -10.11 23.97 11.26
C ASP A 53 -10.68 22.97 12.29
N ASN A 54 -11.66 22.16 11.88
CA ASN A 54 -12.38 21.25 12.78
C ASN A 54 -12.15 19.77 12.43
N PHE A 55 -11.88 19.47 11.16
CA PHE A 55 -11.71 18.10 10.70
C PHE A 55 -10.43 17.94 9.91
N SER A 56 -9.74 16.84 10.13
CA SER A 56 -8.64 16.38 9.29
C SER A 56 -8.93 14.98 8.76
N LEU A 57 -8.49 14.72 7.53
CA LEU A 57 -8.63 13.45 6.84
C LEU A 57 -7.26 12.99 6.35
N ALA A 58 -6.94 11.71 6.54
CA ALA A 58 -5.77 11.09 5.96
C ALA A 58 -6.09 9.66 5.53
N THR A 59 -5.39 9.15 4.53
CA THR A 59 -5.54 7.77 4.05
C THR A 59 -4.25 6.99 4.24
N GLY A 60 -4.33 5.69 4.48
CA GLY A 60 -3.14 4.85 4.67
C GLY A 60 -3.42 3.38 4.40
N ALA A 61 -2.41 2.66 3.90
CA ALA A 61 -2.55 1.25 3.59
C ALA A 61 -2.84 0.42 4.85
N ILE A 62 -3.88 -0.41 4.84
CA ILE A 62 -4.19 -1.31 5.96
C ILE A 62 -3.70 -2.72 5.64
N SER A 63 -3.93 -3.15 4.41
CA SER A 63 -3.50 -4.44 3.89
C SER A 63 -3.08 -4.25 2.44
N ASP A 64 -2.74 -5.36 1.78
CA ASP A 64 -2.47 -5.36 0.35
C ASP A 64 -3.76 -5.03 -0.45
N GLN A 65 -4.93 -5.32 0.12
CA GLN A 65 -6.24 -5.20 -0.54
C GLN A 65 -7.10 -4.02 -0.06
N ALA A 66 -6.75 -3.37 1.06
CA ALA A 66 -7.55 -2.32 1.67
C ALA A 66 -6.73 -1.10 2.11
N GLU A 67 -7.34 0.06 1.97
CA GLU A 67 -6.85 1.36 2.42
C GLU A 67 -7.83 1.91 3.46
N GLY A 68 -7.31 2.44 4.56
CA GLY A 68 -8.11 3.04 5.62
C GLY A 68 -8.22 4.53 5.43
N ALA A 69 -9.40 5.10 5.65
CA ALA A 69 -9.62 6.53 5.75
C ALA A 69 -9.74 6.92 7.23
N PHE A 70 -8.83 7.77 7.70
CA PHE A 70 -8.74 8.29 9.05
C PHE A 70 -9.37 9.67 9.13
N PHE A 71 -10.33 9.84 10.03
CA PHE A 71 -11.02 11.10 10.31
C PHE A 71 -10.69 11.53 11.72
N LEU A 72 -10.20 12.75 11.87
CA LEU A 72 -9.93 13.37 13.16
C LEU A 72 -10.83 14.58 13.34
N ASP A 73 -11.65 14.56 14.41
CA ASP A 73 -12.38 15.72 14.89
C ASP A 73 -11.52 16.48 15.91
N ALA A 74 -11.11 17.69 15.57
CA ALA A 74 -10.27 18.54 16.40
C ALA A 74 -11.03 19.17 17.59
N LEU A 75 -12.37 19.15 17.60
CA LEU A 75 -13.18 19.67 18.69
C LEU A 75 -13.33 18.65 19.82
N THR A 76 -13.59 17.39 19.47
CA THR A 76 -13.84 16.32 20.43
C THR A 76 -12.60 15.45 20.70
N GLY A 77 -11.63 15.46 19.79
CA GLY A 77 -10.47 14.57 19.82
C GLY A 77 -10.79 13.16 19.32
N ASP A 78 -11.96 12.94 18.73
CA ASP A 78 -12.33 11.64 18.20
C ASP A 78 -11.58 11.35 16.91
N LEU A 79 -10.77 10.29 16.95
CA LEU A 79 -10.10 9.72 15.79
C LEU A 79 -10.83 8.44 15.39
N GLN A 80 -11.23 8.35 14.12
CA GLN A 80 -11.93 7.21 13.57
C GLN A 80 -11.24 6.74 12.29
N CYS A 81 -11.24 5.45 12.04
CA CYS A 81 -10.73 4.83 10.82
C CYS A 81 -11.82 3.94 10.24
N ILE A 82 -12.21 4.17 8.98
CA ILE A 82 -13.07 3.26 8.23
C ILE A 82 -12.28 2.58 7.13
N ILE A 83 -12.60 1.32 6.87
CA ILE A 83 -11.84 0.48 5.94
C ILE A 83 -12.84 -0.22 5.02
N PRO A 84 -12.91 0.14 3.73
CA PRO A 84 -13.69 -0.57 2.74
C PRO A 84 -13.05 -1.92 2.42
N TYR A 85 -13.89 -2.94 2.24
CA TYR A 85 -13.50 -4.21 1.66
C TYR A 85 -13.71 -4.18 0.16
N ALA A 86 -12.60 -4.24 -0.60
CA ALA A 86 -12.66 -4.29 -2.06
C ALA A 86 -13.54 -5.43 -2.58
N ARG A 87 -13.55 -6.57 -1.89
CA ARG A 87 -14.34 -7.76 -2.28
C ARG A 87 -15.85 -7.56 -2.15
N THR A 88 -16.33 -6.86 -1.12
CA THR A 88 -17.77 -6.71 -0.85
C THR A 88 -18.31 -5.32 -1.22
N GLY A 89 -17.43 -4.34 -1.46
CA GLY A 89 -17.83 -2.95 -1.70
C GLY A 89 -18.44 -2.26 -0.47
N GLN A 90 -18.27 -2.82 0.73
CA GLN A 90 -18.83 -2.31 1.97
C GLN A 90 -17.73 -1.90 2.95
N ILE A 91 -18.05 -1.03 3.91
CA ILE A 91 -17.17 -0.75 5.05
C ILE A 91 -17.12 -1.99 5.94
N GLY A 92 -15.97 -2.64 5.93
CA GLY A 92 -15.71 -3.86 6.68
C GLY A 92 -14.94 -3.60 7.98
N GLY A 93 -14.16 -2.52 8.06
CA GLY A 93 -13.44 -2.13 9.27
C GLY A 93 -13.92 -0.80 9.82
N HIS A 94 -14.07 -0.70 11.14
CA HIS A 94 -14.28 0.56 11.83
C HIS A 94 -13.61 0.59 13.20
N PHE A 95 -12.62 1.47 13.37
CA PHE A 95 -11.83 1.59 14.59
C PHE A 95 -11.84 3.02 15.09
N LYS A 96 -11.89 3.22 16.40
CA LYS A 96 -11.92 4.57 16.98
C LYS A 96 -11.11 4.69 18.25
N THR A 97 -10.63 5.89 18.54
CA THR A 97 -10.07 6.27 19.84
C THR A 97 -10.27 7.76 20.07
N ASN A 98 -10.06 8.22 21.31
CA ASN A 98 -10.06 9.64 21.61
C ASN A 98 -8.62 10.08 21.95
N VAL A 99 -8.06 10.93 21.09
CA VAL A 99 -6.65 11.30 21.13
C VAL A 99 -6.32 12.26 22.28
N PHE A 100 -7.32 12.93 22.86
CA PHE A 100 -7.07 13.82 23.99
C PHE A 100 -6.63 13.07 25.24
N ASN A 101 -7.02 11.80 25.39
CA ASN A 101 -6.57 10.95 26.48
C ASN A 101 -5.04 10.75 26.44
N ASP A 102 -4.50 10.56 25.23
CA ASP A 102 -3.07 10.29 25.03
C ASP A 102 -2.26 11.59 24.88
N LEU A 103 -2.80 12.61 24.22
CA LEU A 103 -2.15 13.90 24.03
C LEU A 103 -2.19 14.79 25.28
N GLN A 104 -2.89 14.38 26.34
CA GLN A 104 -3.04 15.15 27.59
C GLN A 104 -3.54 16.58 27.35
N VAL A 105 -4.44 16.76 26.38
CA VAL A 105 -4.95 18.07 26.00
C VAL A 105 -5.76 18.67 27.16
N GLN A 106 -5.42 19.90 27.53
CA GLN A 106 -6.19 20.64 28.53
C GLN A 106 -7.51 21.10 27.91
N ARG A 107 -8.64 20.63 28.45
CA ARG A 107 -9.99 20.94 27.94
C ARG A 107 -10.32 22.44 27.85
N THR A 108 -9.57 23.29 28.55
CA THR A 108 -9.71 24.75 28.55
C THR A 108 -9.01 25.45 27.39
N LYS A 109 -8.18 24.76 26.59
CA LYS A 109 -7.48 25.36 25.44
C LYS A 109 -7.84 24.61 24.17
N LYS A 110 -8.14 25.35 23.09
CA LYS A 110 -8.34 24.76 21.76
C LYS A 110 -7.01 24.15 21.29
N PRO A 111 -6.90 22.82 21.12
CA PRO A 111 -5.68 22.21 20.61
C PRO A 111 -5.49 22.54 19.13
N ARG A 112 -4.23 22.50 18.65
CA ARG A 112 -3.91 22.64 17.23
C ARG A 112 -3.41 21.31 16.72
N LEU A 113 -4.34 20.43 16.35
CA LEU A 113 -3.98 19.08 15.93
C LEU A 113 -3.45 19.06 14.49
N LEU A 114 -2.39 18.31 14.29
CA LEU A 114 -1.86 17.93 12.98
C LEU A 114 -1.98 16.41 12.87
N MET A 115 -2.43 15.92 11.72
CA MET A 115 -2.57 14.50 11.44
C MET A 115 -1.92 14.15 10.12
N VAL A 116 -1.12 13.08 10.12
CA VAL A 116 -0.57 12.46 8.92
C VAL A 116 -0.56 10.95 9.07
N THR A 117 -0.58 10.23 7.96
CA THR A 117 -0.38 8.78 7.91
C THR A 117 1.00 8.46 7.37
N GLY A 118 1.53 7.30 7.75
CA GLY A 118 2.75 6.76 7.16
C GLY A 118 2.66 5.24 7.04
N ASP A 119 3.34 4.70 6.04
CA ASP A 119 3.37 3.27 5.79
C ASP A 119 4.36 2.55 6.70
N VAL A 120 3.98 1.36 7.15
CA VAL A 120 4.83 0.49 7.96
C VAL A 120 4.52 -0.97 7.64
N GLN A 121 5.55 -1.80 7.54
CA GLN A 121 5.39 -3.24 7.37
C GLN A 121 5.77 -3.94 8.66
N PHE A 122 4.78 -4.27 9.49
CA PHE A 122 5.00 -5.06 10.69
C PHE A 122 5.29 -6.52 10.31
N VAL A 123 6.30 -7.11 10.97
CA VAL A 123 6.65 -8.52 10.82
C VAL A 123 6.03 -9.35 11.96
N GLY A 124 5.67 -10.61 11.66
CA GLY A 124 5.10 -11.55 12.63
C GLY A 124 3.73 -12.10 12.25
N ASN A 125 3.25 -13.07 13.03
CA ASN A 125 2.06 -13.86 12.71
C ASN A 125 0.74 -13.10 12.92
N ASN A 126 0.70 -12.18 13.90
CA ASN A 126 -0.45 -11.33 14.21
C ASN A 126 -0.10 -9.86 13.97
N ARG A 127 0.29 -9.55 12.73
CA ARG A 127 0.73 -8.20 12.37
C ARG A 127 -0.48 -7.25 12.20
N PRO A 128 -0.44 -6.04 12.75
CA PRO A 128 -1.49 -5.05 12.58
C PRO A 128 -1.57 -4.53 11.13
N GLY A 129 -2.39 -3.50 10.90
CA GLY A 129 -2.49 -2.82 9.60
C GLY A 129 -1.14 -2.22 9.17
N ASN A 130 -0.95 -2.09 7.86
CA ASN A 130 0.30 -1.65 7.23
C ASN A 130 0.51 -0.10 7.29
N SER A 131 -0.14 0.59 8.21
CA SER A 131 -0.02 2.04 8.37
C SER A 131 -0.10 2.46 9.83
N LEU A 132 0.53 3.60 10.08
CA LEU A 132 0.41 4.37 11.31
C LEU A 132 -0.27 5.69 11.00
N VAL A 133 -1.09 6.15 11.95
CA VAL A 133 -1.57 7.53 11.99
C VAL A 133 -0.86 8.27 13.11
N TYR A 134 -0.19 9.35 12.75
CA TYR A 134 0.54 10.22 13.67
C TYR A 134 -0.27 11.47 13.92
N ILE A 135 -0.41 11.81 15.19
CA ILE A 135 -1.13 13.00 15.61
C ILE A 135 -0.27 13.79 16.56
N VAL A 136 -0.18 15.10 16.32
CA VAL A 136 0.59 16.03 17.12
C VAL A 136 -0.31 17.19 17.51
N ASP A 137 -0.36 17.55 18.79
CA ASP A 137 -0.84 18.88 19.19
C ASP A 137 0.30 19.88 19.01
N ALA A 138 0.22 20.71 17.96
CA ALA A 138 1.20 21.73 17.63
C ALA A 138 1.32 22.84 18.69
N THR A 139 0.40 22.91 19.66
CA THR A 139 0.47 23.86 20.78
C THR A 139 1.44 23.39 21.86
N THR A 140 1.27 22.14 22.31
CA THR A 140 2.08 21.55 23.41
C THR A 140 3.30 20.78 22.90
N GLY A 141 3.25 20.29 21.67
CA GLY A 141 4.22 19.34 21.13
C GLY A 141 3.99 17.90 21.60
N ASN A 142 2.89 17.61 22.30
CA ASN A 142 2.52 16.23 22.63
C ASN A 142 2.12 15.50 21.34
N PHE A 143 2.50 14.24 21.22
CA PHE A 143 2.17 13.41 20.06
C PHE A 143 1.74 12.00 20.48
N ALA A 144 0.96 11.38 19.60
CA ALA A 144 0.59 9.98 19.68
C ALA A 144 0.63 9.35 18.28
N ALA A 145 1.14 8.13 18.19
CA ALA A 145 1.12 7.31 16.98
C ALA A 145 0.22 6.10 17.22
N TYR A 146 -0.73 5.83 16.32
CA TYR A 146 -1.67 4.71 16.45
C TYR A 146 -1.58 3.77 15.25
N TYR A 147 -1.84 2.49 15.50
CA TYR A 147 -2.05 1.47 14.47
C TYR A 147 -3.47 0.90 14.54
N VAL A 148 -3.91 0.33 13.42
CA VAL A 148 -5.16 -0.44 13.34
C VAL A 148 -4.90 -1.90 13.71
N PRO A 149 -5.55 -2.45 14.76
CA PRO A 149 -5.47 -3.88 15.06
C PRO A 149 -6.28 -4.66 14.00
N TRP A 150 -5.59 -5.14 12.97
CA TRP A 150 -6.21 -5.70 11.79
C TRP A 150 -6.13 -7.22 11.71
N ASN A 151 -7.27 -7.88 11.42
CA ASN A 151 -7.32 -9.32 11.17
C ASN A 151 -7.56 -9.60 9.67
N ARG A 152 -6.52 -10.06 8.97
CA ARG A 152 -6.58 -10.36 7.53
C ARG A 152 -7.48 -11.55 7.18
N GLN A 153 -7.72 -12.48 8.11
CA GLN A 153 -8.64 -13.59 7.90
C GLN A 153 -10.10 -13.12 7.90
N MET A 154 -10.43 -12.15 8.75
CA MET A 154 -11.76 -11.53 8.74
C MET A 154 -11.96 -10.69 7.47
N GLU A 155 -10.93 -9.97 7.01
CA GLU A 155 -10.95 -9.28 5.71
C GLU A 155 -11.17 -10.25 4.53
N SER A 156 -10.42 -11.34 4.45
CA SER A 156 -10.55 -12.31 3.35
C SER A 156 -11.94 -12.96 3.31
N THR A 157 -12.52 -13.25 4.48
CA THR A 157 -13.90 -13.75 4.61
C THR A 157 -14.96 -12.66 4.57
N GLY A 158 -14.57 -11.38 4.49
CA GLY A 158 -15.44 -10.19 4.47
C GLY A 158 -16.31 -10.03 5.71
N ARG A 159 -15.84 -10.53 6.85
CA ARG A 159 -16.49 -10.34 8.15
C ARG A 159 -16.14 -8.96 8.69
N PRO A 160 -17.12 -8.22 9.23
CA PRO A 160 -16.86 -6.90 9.77
C PRO A 160 -15.94 -6.97 11.00
N GLN A 161 -15.12 -5.93 11.17
CA GLN A 161 -14.15 -5.76 12.24
C GLN A 161 -14.35 -4.41 12.89
N ASN A 162 -14.51 -4.40 14.20
CA ASN A 162 -14.66 -3.17 14.96
C ASN A 162 -13.75 -3.20 16.19
N GLY A 163 -13.24 -2.04 16.61
CA GLY A 163 -12.39 -2.00 17.79
C GLY A 163 -11.84 -0.61 18.11
N ILE A 164 -10.78 -0.60 18.91
CA ILE A 164 -10.09 0.61 19.34
C ILE A 164 -8.79 0.74 18.54
N LEU A 165 -8.46 1.97 18.12
CA LEU A 165 -7.13 2.27 17.58
C LEU A 165 -6.09 2.21 18.71
N VAL A 166 -5.01 1.48 18.50
CA VAL A 166 -4.05 1.20 19.59
C VAL A 166 -2.84 2.12 19.47
N ALA A 167 -2.49 2.80 20.56
CA ALA A 167 -1.32 3.66 20.61
C ALA A 167 -0.04 2.80 20.58
N LEU A 168 0.80 3.05 19.57
CA LEU A 168 2.16 2.52 19.50
C LEU A 168 3.10 3.28 20.44
N LYS A 169 2.99 4.61 20.43
CA LYS A 169 3.83 5.50 21.23
C LYS A 169 3.09 6.80 21.51
N VAL A 170 3.24 7.28 22.73
CA VAL A 170 2.82 8.60 23.19
C VAL A 170 4.05 9.31 23.76
N GLY A 171 4.16 10.61 23.55
CA GLY A 171 5.29 11.39 24.08
C GLY A 171 5.26 12.86 23.72
N GLN A 172 6.41 13.53 23.87
CA GLN A 172 6.61 14.92 23.45
C GLN A 172 7.63 15.00 22.31
N ALA A 173 7.25 15.66 21.21
CA ALA A 173 8.06 15.82 20.02
C ALA A 173 9.36 16.61 20.28
N ARG A 174 9.36 17.47 21.31
CA ARG A 174 10.55 18.28 21.70
C ARG A 174 11.58 17.48 22.50
N ASN A 175 11.16 16.41 23.15
CA ASN A 175 12.00 15.59 24.04
C ASN A 175 11.68 14.10 23.80
N ILE A 176 11.90 13.64 22.57
CA ILE A 176 11.60 12.25 22.20
C ILE A 176 12.62 11.34 22.88
N THR A 177 12.15 10.55 23.83
CA THR A 177 12.89 9.41 24.36
C THR A 177 12.42 8.15 23.65
N LEU A 178 13.35 7.52 22.93
CA LEU A 178 13.17 6.15 22.50
C LEU A 178 13.16 5.30 23.78
N GLY A 179 12.02 4.66 24.06
CA GLY A 179 12.00 3.66 25.13
C GLY A 179 12.88 2.49 24.70
N GLN A 180 13.62 1.92 25.65
CA GLN A 180 14.23 0.60 25.45
C GLN A 180 13.14 -0.47 25.31
#